data_AF-A0A7Y2YVZ7-F1
#
_entry.id   AF-A0A7Y2YVZ7-F1
#
_cell.length_a   1.000
_cell.length_b   1.000
_cell.length_c   1.000
_cell.angle_alpha   90.00
_cell.angle_beta   90.00
_cell.angle_gamma   90.00
#
_symmetry.space_group_name_H-M   'P 1'
#
loop_
_entity.id
_entity.type
_entity.pdbx_description
1 polymer ?
#
loop_
_entity_poly.entity_id
_entity_poly.type
_entity_poly.pdbx_seq_one_letter_code
_entity_poly.pdbx_strand_id
1 'polypeptide(L)'
;MRKLAFLSLAPDTRGAVTALAWKRTVTSAALAAMVSGCSGVTEIPMPVLEQVVDRDGVPFAGQAIPAEVLDRLSPYRVVLVGETHLLVEHRELMAALVREMHARGFRQILLEWPHMVDWLLYDFVNDGGLEPQWRPNVFLGGVLITSIRDFNRSLPPDQRVQVRAID
;
A
#
# COMPACT_ATOMS: atom_id res chain seq x y z
N MET A 1 5.13 16.39 -18.11
CA MET A 1 4.47 15.08 -17.84
C MET A 1 5.09 14.50 -16.58
N ARG A 2 4.31 13.97 -15.62
CA ARG A 2 4.84 13.34 -14.40
C ARG A 2 4.37 11.88 -14.31
N LYS A 3 5.27 11.01 -13.84
CA LYS A 3 5.16 9.54 -13.87
C LYS A 3 4.40 9.01 -12.64
N LEU A 4 3.98 7.75 -12.67
CA LEU A 4 3.41 6.97 -11.57
C LEU A 4 4.48 5.96 -11.10
N ALA A 5 4.56 5.66 -9.79
CA ALA A 5 5.49 4.65 -9.26
C ALA A 5 4.76 3.61 -8.40
N PHE A 6 5.24 2.37 -8.51
CA PHE A 6 4.79 1.22 -7.74
C PHE A 6 5.96 0.70 -6.90
N LEU A 7 5.76 0.54 -5.60
CA LEU A 7 6.66 -0.22 -4.73
C LEU A 7 5.94 -1.48 -4.28
N SER A 8 6.39 -2.64 -4.78
CA SER A 8 5.84 -3.95 -4.43
C SER A 8 6.82 -4.70 -3.54
N LEU A 9 6.36 -5.09 -2.36
CA LEU A 9 7.02 -6.04 -1.46
C LEU A 9 6.11 -7.27 -1.37
N ALA A 10 6.07 -8.08 -2.42
CA ALA A 10 5.19 -9.25 -2.48
C ALA A 10 5.90 -10.52 -1.98
N PRO A 11 5.31 -11.29 -1.05
CA PRO A 11 5.66 -12.69 -0.86
C PRO A 11 4.93 -13.57 -1.91
N ASP A 12 5.63 -14.61 -2.39
CA ASP A 12 5.15 -15.57 -3.38
C ASP A 12 4.02 -16.44 -2.81
N THR A 13 2.80 -16.32 -3.37
CA THR A 13 1.68 -17.21 -3.05
C THR A 13 1.04 -17.73 -4.35
N ARG A 14 1.42 -18.95 -4.73
CA ARG A 14 0.70 -19.76 -5.71
C ARG A 14 -0.51 -20.42 -5.04
N GLY A 15 -1.73 -20.12 -5.51
CA GLY A 15 -2.96 -20.77 -5.07
C GLY A 15 -4.00 -20.78 -6.19
N ALA A 16 -4.53 -21.96 -6.52
CA ALA A 16 -5.33 -22.26 -7.71
C ALA A 16 -6.77 -21.71 -7.65
N VAL A 17 -7.30 -21.28 -8.80
CA VAL A 17 -8.71 -20.93 -9.00
C VAL A 17 -9.37 -21.97 -9.91
N THR A 18 -10.34 -22.70 -9.38
CA THR A 18 -11.29 -23.55 -10.13
C THR A 18 -12.42 -22.69 -10.69
N ALA A 19 -12.58 -22.67 -12.02
CA ALA A 19 -13.67 -21.95 -12.68
C ALA A 19 -14.81 -22.90 -13.12
N LEU A 20 -16.04 -22.52 -12.79
CA LEU A 20 -17.29 -23.17 -13.16
C LEU A 20 -17.70 -22.76 -14.59
N ALA A 21 -18.08 -23.73 -15.43
CA ALA A 21 -18.36 -23.50 -16.85
C ALA A 21 -19.81 -23.04 -17.12
N TRP A 22 -19.98 -21.93 -17.84
CA TRP A 22 -21.23 -21.57 -18.51
C TRP A 22 -20.98 -21.42 -20.03
N LYS A 23 -21.71 -22.20 -20.82
CA LYS A 23 -21.62 -22.24 -22.30
C LYS A 23 -22.31 -21.04 -22.93
N ARG A 24 -21.64 -20.37 -23.87
CA ARG A 24 -22.22 -19.96 -25.17
C ARG A 24 -21.13 -19.65 -26.20
N THR A 25 -21.48 -19.98 -27.42
CA THR A 25 -20.62 -20.39 -28.54
C THR A 25 -20.30 -19.20 -29.46
N VAL A 26 -19.19 -19.30 -30.20
CA VAL A 26 -18.78 -18.48 -31.38
C VAL A 26 -17.93 -17.23 -31.10
N THR A 27 -16.69 -17.42 -30.61
CA THR A 27 -15.48 -16.61 -30.92
C THR A 27 -14.21 -17.34 -30.42
N SER A 28 -13.92 -18.54 -30.96
CA SER A 28 -12.96 -19.47 -30.31
C SER A 28 -11.57 -19.62 -30.94
N ALA A 29 -11.15 -18.77 -31.88
CA ALA A 29 -9.79 -18.87 -32.44
C ALA A 29 -8.85 -17.72 -32.05
N ALA A 30 -9.34 -16.48 -31.90
CA ALA A 30 -8.50 -15.32 -31.58
C ALA A 30 -8.25 -15.12 -30.06
N LEU A 31 -9.12 -15.65 -29.19
CA LEU A 31 -8.99 -15.49 -27.75
C LEU A 31 -8.03 -16.51 -27.11
N ALA A 32 -7.74 -17.63 -27.78
CA ALA A 32 -6.83 -18.66 -27.27
C ALA A 32 -5.34 -18.28 -27.36
N ALA A 33 -4.99 -17.32 -28.24
CA ALA A 33 -3.61 -16.85 -28.41
C ALA A 33 -3.20 -15.74 -27.42
N MET A 34 -4.13 -15.13 -26.69
CA MET A 34 -3.81 -14.12 -25.67
C MET A 34 -3.62 -14.68 -24.26
N VAL A 35 -4.02 -15.94 -24.00
CA VAL A 35 -3.85 -16.59 -22.68
C VAL A 35 -2.53 -17.35 -22.58
N SER A 36 -1.82 -17.55 -23.70
CA SER A 36 -0.55 -18.29 -23.76
C SER A 36 0.70 -17.41 -23.61
N GLY A 37 0.54 -16.09 -23.45
CA GLY A 37 1.65 -15.12 -23.47
C GLY A 37 2.30 -14.76 -22.13
N CYS A 38 1.76 -15.20 -20.97
CA CYS A 38 2.20 -14.68 -19.66
C CYS A 38 2.73 -15.73 -18.68
N SER A 39 3.08 -16.94 -19.14
CA SER A 39 3.63 -17.99 -18.26
C SER A 39 5.12 -18.23 -18.44
N GLY A 40 5.75 -17.56 -19.41
CA GLY A 40 7.19 -17.57 -19.59
C GLY A 40 7.88 -16.63 -18.61
N VAL A 41 7.70 -16.86 -17.30
CA VAL A 41 8.58 -16.24 -16.30
C VAL A 41 9.97 -16.78 -16.63
N THR A 42 10.79 -15.95 -17.28
CA THR A 42 12.21 -16.25 -17.41
C THR A 42 12.73 -16.29 -15.99
N GLU A 43 13.07 -17.48 -15.49
CA GLU A 43 13.69 -17.62 -14.18
C GLU A 43 14.98 -16.81 -14.20
N ILE A 44 14.99 -15.69 -13.48
CA ILE A 44 16.19 -14.88 -13.30
C ILE A 44 17.08 -15.65 -12.32
N PRO A 45 18.31 -16.02 -12.70
CA PRO A 45 19.20 -16.74 -11.79
C PRO A 45 19.44 -15.93 -10.52
N MET A 46 19.38 -16.58 -9.35
CA MET A 46 19.56 -15.93 -8.04
C MET A 46 20.82 -15.03 -7.97
N PRO A 47 22.00 -15.43 -8.49
CA PRO A 47 23.19 -14.57 -8.43
C PRO A 47 23.04 -13.26 -9.20
N VAL A 48 22.21 -13.24 -10.25
CA VAL A 48 21.94 -12.01 -11.01
C VAL A 48 21.02 -11.09 -10.20
N LEU A 49 20.02 -11.65 -9.52
CA LEU A 49 19.14 -10.90 -8.64
C LEU A 49 19.90 -10.32 -7.44
N GLU A 50 20.77 -11.11 -6.81
CA GLU A 50 21.62 -10.68 -5.69
C GLU A 50 22.47 -9.46 -6.08
N GLN A 51 23.14 -9.49 -7.24
CA GLN A 51 23.92 -8.36 -7.73
C GLN A 51 23.10 -7.08 -7.93
N VAL A 52 21.83 -7.20 -8.33
CA VAL A 52 20.92 -6.06 -8.48
C VAL A 52 20.51 -5.53 -7.11
N VAL A 53 20.15 -6.41 -6.17
CA VAL A 53 19.77 -6.02 -4.80
C VAL A 53 20.94 -5.36 -4.08
N ASP A 54 22.15 -5.91 -4.19
CA ASP A 54 23.34 -5.36 -3.55
C ASP A 54 23.71 -3.98 -4.10
N ARG A 55 23.48 -3.75 -5.41
CA ARG A 55 23.77 -2.48 -6.06
C ARG A 55 22.71 -1.41 -5.80
N ASP A 56 21.43 -1.78 -5.91
CA ASP A 56 20.31 -0.82 -5.96
C ASP A 56 19.49 -0.77 -4.67
N GLY A 57 19.66 -1.77 -3.80
CA GLY A 57 18.99 -1.89 -2.52
C GLY A 57 19.39 -0.76 -1.58
N VAL A 58 18.40 -0.18 -0.91
CA VAL A 58 18.63 0.84 0.10
C VAL A 58 18.47 0.20 1.47
N PRO A 59 19.56 0.00 2.24
CA PRO A 59 19.48 -0.68 3.52
C PRO A 59 18.78 0.19 4.57
N PHE A 60 17.92 -0.43 5.37
CA PHE A 60 17.29 0.19 6.53
C PHE A 60 18.17 -0.07 7.75
N ALA A 61 18.98 0.91 8.15
CA ALA A 61 19.91 0.79 9.28
C ALA A 61 19.30 1.20 10.64
N GLY A 62 17.97 1.35 10.73
CA GLY A 62 17.30 1.77 11.96
C GLY A 62 15.79 2.00 11.76
N GLN A 63 15.18 2.74 12.69
CA GLN A 63 13.73 3.02 12.67
C GLN A 63 13.32 4.15 11.71
N ALA A 64 14.30 4.87 11.13
CA ALA A 64 14.02 5.94 10.19
C ALA A 64 14.06 5.43 8.74
N ILE A 65 13.16 5.94 7.90
CA ILE A 65 13.17 5.66 6.48
C ILE A 65 14.36 6.38 5.84
N PRO A 66 15.23 5.69 5.09
CA PRO A 66 16.37 6.33 4.44
C PRO A 66 15.92 7.50 3.55
N ALA A 67 16.62 8.64 3.64
CA ALA A 67 16.30 9.84 2.87
C ALA A 67 16.25 9.55 1.37
N GLU A 68 17.12 8.67 0.87
CA GLU A 68 17.13 8.23 -0.52
C GLU A 68 15.78 7.61 -0.98
N VAL A 69 15.12 6.82 -0.13
CA VAL A 69 13.80 6.27 -0.44
C VAL A 69 12.78 7.41 -0.57
N LEU A 70 12.77 8.33 0.39
CA LEU A 70 11.84 9.44 0.42
C LEU A 70 12.06 10.40 -0.77
N ASP A 71 13.31 10.64 -1.15
CA ASP A 71 13.69 11.50 -2.26
C ASP A 71 13.30 10.87 -3.60
N ARG A 72 13.44 9.54 -3.74
CA ARG A 72 12.92 8.80 -4.89
C ARG A 72 11.39 8.89 -4.98
N LEU A 73 10.66 8.89 -3.86
CA LEU A 73 9.19 8.91 -3.82
C LEU A 73 8.58 10.33 -3.95
N SER A 74 9.26 11.35 -3.45
CA SER A 74 8.77 12.74 -3.38
C SER A 74 8.30 13.38 -4.70
N PRO A 75 8.84 13.05 -5.90
CA PRO A 75 8.40 13.66 -7.15
C PRO A 75 7.04 13.14 -7.64
N TYR A 76 6.59 12.01 -7.10
CA TYR A 76 5.32 11.38 -7.47
C TYR A 76 4.14 12.04 -6.75
N ARG A 77 2.98 12.10 -7.40
CA ARG A 77 1.73 12.61 -6.77
C ARG A 77 0.98 11.53 -6.00
N VAL A 78 1.15 10.29 -6.43
CA VAL A 78 0.51 9.09 -5.88
C VAL A 78 1.61 8.05 -5.76
N VAL A 79 1.71 7.46 -4.57
CA VAL A 79 2.61 6.36 -4.26
C VAL A 79 1.74 5.18 -3.85
N LEU A 80 1.90 4.07 -4.55
CA LEU A 80 1.22 2.82 -4.23
C LEU A 80 2.18 1.94 -3.43
N VAL A 81 1.73 1.52 -2.26
CA VAL A 81 2.50 0.71 -1.32
C VAL A 81 1.70 -0.55 -1.05
N GLY A 82 2.24 -1.70 -1.44
CA GLY A 82 1.68 -2.99 -1.03
C GLY A 82 2.08 -3.32 0.40
N GLU A 83 1.18 -3.94 1.17
CA GLU A 83 1.51 -4.56 2.45
C GLU A 83 1.26 -6.06 2.42
N THR A 84 1.99 -6.80 3.26
CA THR A 84 1.59 -8.14 3.66
C THR A 84 0.64 -7.99 4.83
N HIS A 85 -0.59 -8.49 4.68
CA HIS A 85 -1.57 -8.44 5.75
C HIS A 85 -1.03 -9.10 7.03
N LEU A 86 -1.42 -8.54 8.18
CA LEU A 86 -1.10 -9.05 9.52
C LEU A 86 0.33 -8.83 10.02
N LEU A 87 1.25 -8.27 9.22
CA LEU A 87 2.57 -7.86 9.71
C LEU A 87 2.51 -6.48 10.36
N VAL A 88 2.82 -6.41 11.66
CA VAL A 88 2.77 -5.17 12.44
C VAL A 88 3.86 -4.22 11.97
N GLU A 89 5.04 -4.73 11.68
CA GLU A 89 6.22 -3.99 11.23
C GLU A 89 5.96 -3.26 9.90
N HIS A 90 5.20 -3.87 8.99
CA HIS A 90 4.79 -3.21 7.75
C HIS A 90 3.90 -2.00 8.02
N ARG A 91 2.99 -2.10 9.00
CA ARG A 91 2.08 -1.00 9.37
C ARG A 91 2.79 0.12 10.11
N GLU A 92 3.76 -0.23 10.96
CA GLU A 92 4.66 0.74 11.59
C GLU A 92 5.49 1.47 10.55
N LEU A 93 6.04 0.74 9.57
CA LEU A 93 6.76 1.32 8.44
C LEU A 93 5.86 2.26 7.61
N MET A 94 4.62 1.85 7.30
CA MET A 94 3.66 2.70 6.60
C MET A 94 3.30 3.95 7.41
N ALA A 95 3.12 3.84 8.72
CA ALA A 95 2.85 4.99 9.59
C ALA A 95 4.02 5.98 9.58
N ALA A 96 5.25 5.48 9.66
CA ALA A 96 6.46 6.29 9.51
C ALA A 96 6.51 6.95 8.12
N LEU A 97 6.20 6.20 7.06
CA LEU A 97 6.21 6.70 5.69
C LEU A 97 5.20 7.83 5.49
N VAL A 98 3.97 7.68 5.99
CA VAL A 98 2.94 8.74 5.91
C VAL A 98 3.44 10.02 6.56
N ARG A 99 4.05 9.95 7.74
CA ARG A 99 4.61 11.12 8.45
C ARG A 99 5.74 11.77 7.65
N GLU A 100 6.70 11.01 7.15
CA GLU A 100 7.84 11.54 6.38
C GLU A 100 7.43 12.11 5.02
N MET A 101 6.42 11.51 4.38
CA MET A 101 5.88 11.98 3.11
C MET A 101 4.96 13.20 3.31
N HIS A 102 4.36 13.37 4.49
CA HIS A 102 3.63 14.59 4.83
C HIS A 102 4.52 15.82 4.80
N ALA A 103 5.74 15.73 5.33
CA ALA A 103 6.73 16.81 5.23
C ALA A 103 7.05 17.18 3.75
N ARG A 104 6.80 16.27 2.82
CA ARG A 104 6.98 16.43 1.36
C ARG A 104 5.70 16.81 0.62
N GLY A 105 4.65 17.18 1.34
CA GLY A 105 3.40 17.70 0.76
C GLY A 105 2.28 16.68 0.59
N PHE A 106 2.47 15.42 0.98
CA PHE A 106 1.38 14.45 0.98
C PHE A 106 0.39 14.76 2.10
N ARG A 107 -0.91 14.67 1.80
CA ARG A 107 -1.98 15.04 2.74
C ARG A 107 -3.05 13.98 2.89
N GLN A 108 -2.93 12.86 2.19
CA GLN A 108 -3.96 11.84 2.16
C GLN A 108 -3.33 10.45 2.06
N ILE A 109 -3.94 9.49 2.75
CA ILE A 109 -3.75 8.06 2.56
C ILE A 109 -5.08 7.42 2.18
N LEU A 110 -5.02 6.53 1.20
CA LEU A 110 -6.14 5.71 0.74
C LEU A 110 -5.87 4.28 1.17
N LEU A 111 -6.83 3.64 1.83
CA LEU A 111 -6.71 2.31 2.39
C LEU A 111 -7.67 1.35 1.70
N GLU A 112 -7.20 0.15 1.41
CA GLU A 112 -8.00 -1.00 0.94
C GLU A 112 -8.89 -1.51 2.08
N TRP A 113 -9.87 -0.69 2.44
CA TRP A 113 -10.88 -0.93 3.47
C TRP A 113 -12.24 -0.63 2.84
N PRO A 114 -13.34 -1.24 3.34
CA PRO A 114 -14.68 -0.98 2.83
C PRO A 114 -15.04 0.51 2.90
N HIS A 115 -15.47 1.09 1.80
CA HIS A 115 -15.86 2.49 1.66
C HIS A 115 -16.99 2.87 2.63
N MET A 116 -17.81 1.88 3.06
CA MET A 116 -18.84 2.07 4.08
C MET A 116 -18.29 2.53 5.45
N VAL A 117 -16.99 2.32 5.74
CA VAL A 117 -16.36 2.75 7.00
C VAL A 117 -15.52 4.03 6.87
N ASP A 118 -15.53 4.70 5.71
CA ASP A 118 -14.79 5.95 5.45
C ASP A 118 -15.09 7.03 6.51
N TRP A 119 -16.36 7.19 6.87
CA TRP A 119 -16.80 8.18 7.85
C TRP A 119 -16.30 7.89 9.28
N LEU A 120 -16.22 6.61 9.67
CA LEU A 120 -15.66 6.19 10.97
C LEU A 120 -14.16 6.48 11.04
N LEU A 121 -13.44 6.18 9.95
CA LEU A 121 -12.02 6.48 9.86
C LEU A 121 -11.78 7.98 9.98
N TYR A 122 -12.51 8.78 9.21
CA TYR A 122 -12.41 10.25 9.24
C TYR A 122 -12.70 10.80 10.64
N ASP A 123 -13.78 10.36 11.29
CA ASP A 123 -14.14 10.80 12.64
C ASP A 123 -13.04 10.45 13.65
N PHE A 124 -12.58 9.20 13.64
CA PHE A 124 -11.59 8.72 14.58
C PHE A 124 -10.26 9.44 14.46
N VAL A 125 -9.73 9.63 13.25
CA VAL A 125 -8.42 10.30 13.05
C VAL A 125 -8.44 11.80 13.33
N ASN A 126 -9.64 12.39 13.45
CA ASN A 126 -9.84 13.80 13.75
C ASN A 126 -10.35 14.07 15.18
N ASP A 127 -10.48 13.04 16.02
CA ASP A 127 -11.07 13.15 17.36
C ASP A 127 -12.53 13.66 17.36
N GLY A 128 -13.31 13.34 16.31
CA GLY A 128 -14.67 13.86 16.14
C GLY A 128 -15.70 13.30 17.14
N GLY A 129 -15.53 12.05 17.57
CA GLY A 129 -16.28 11.47 18.68
C GLY A 129 -17.71 11.03 18.34
N LEU A 130 -18.02 10.81 17.06
CA LEU A 130 -19.31 10.25 16.64
C LEU A 130 -19.55 8.87 17.25
N GLU A 131 -18.51 8.04 17.34
CA GLU A 131 -18.56 6.71 17.95
C GLU A 131 -17.47 6.55 19.02
N PRO A 132 -17.69 7.01 20.26
CA PRO A 132 -16.64 7.10 21.30
C PRO A 132 -16.02 5.76 21.68
N GLN A 133 -16.75 4.66 21.48
CA GLN A 133 -16.31 3.29 21.78
C GLN A 133 -15.65 2.61 20.58
N TRP A 134 -15.82 3.13 19.36
CA TRP A 134 -15.25 2.52 18.17
C TRP A 134 -13.73 2.65 18.16
N ARG A 135 -13.05 1.55 17.85
CA ARG A 135 -11.60 1.49 17.67
C ARG A 135 -11.30 0.68 16.42
N PRO A 136 -10.32 1.09 15.60
CA PRO A 136 -9.92 0.28 14.46
C PRO A 136 -9.33 -1.05 14.97
N ASN A 137 -9.66 -2.15 14.30
CA ASN A 137 -9.15 -3.46 14.66
C ASN A 137 -7.62 -3.50 14.52
N VAL A 138 -6.91 -3.89 15.58
CA VAL A 138 -5.43 -3.96 15.62
C VAL A 138 -4.88 -4.80 14.46
N PHE A 139 -5.54 -5.92 14.14
CA PHE A 139 -5.13 -6.83 13.08
C PHE A 139 -5.47 -6.35 11.66
N LEU A 140 -6.36 -5.36 11.50
CA LEU A 140 -6.76 -4.87 10.18
C LEU A 140 -6.13 -3.53 9.81
N GLY A 141 -5.21 -2.99 10.63
CA GLY A 141 -4.58 -1.69 10.38
C GLY A 141 -4.73 -0.70 11.53
N GLY A 142 -5.25 -1.11 12.68
CA GLY A 142 -5.44 -0.25 13.84
C GLY A 142 -4.17 0.45 14.33
N VAL A 143 -2.99 -0.18 14.17
CA VAL A 143 -1.68 0.43 14.45
C VAL A 143 -1.44 1.66 13.55
N LEU A 144 -1.66 1.52 12.24
CA LEU A 144 -1.50 2.60 11.27
C LEU A 144 -2.49 3.74 11.53
N ILE A 145 -3.79 3.42 11.67
CA ILE A 145 -4.84 4.43 11.90
C ILE A 145 -4.60 5.20 13.20
N THR A 146 -4.24 4.50 14.28
CA THR A 146 -3.95 5.14 15.58
C THR A 146 -2.72 6.04 15.49
N SER A 147 -1.66 5.57 14.82
CA SER A 147 -0.45 6.39 14.61
C SER A 147 -0.74 7.66 13.80
N ILE A 148 -1.62 7.59 12.79
CA ILE A 148 -2.05 8.77 12.02
C ILE A 148 -2.87 9.72 12.89
N ARG A 149 -3.79 9.21 13.72
CA ARG A 149 -4.54 10.03 14.69
C ARG A 149 -3.61 10.79 15.62
N ASP A 150 -2.62 10.11 16.19
CA ASP A 150 -1.65 10.72 17.10
C ASP A 150 -0.77 11.76 16.38
N PHE A 151 -0.37 11.49 15.14
CA PHE A 151 0.33 12.48 14.32
C PHE A 151 -0.55 13.70 14.02
N ASN A 152 -1.81 13.49 13.64
CA ASN A 152 -2.77 14.57 13.34
C ASN A 152 -3.04 15.49 14.54
N ARG A 153 -2.94 14.99 15.77
CA ARG A 153 -3.04 15.81 16.99
C ARG A 153 -1.90 16.82 17.14
N SER A 154 -0.75 16.54 16.54
CA SER A 154 0.40 17.46 16.51
C SER A 154 0.32 18.50 15.39
N LEU A 155 -0.66 18.38 14.48
CA LEU A 155 -0.78 19.23 13.29
C LEU A 155 -1.95 20.24 13.42
N PRO A 156 -1.83 21.42 12.80
CA PRO A 156 -2.96 22.30 12.55
C PRO A 156 -4.08 21.57 11.77
N PRO A 157 -5.38 21.88 12.02
CA PRO A 157 -6.49 21.17 11.39
C PRO A 157 -6.44 21.11 9.85
N ASP A 158 -6.02 22.20 9.20
CA ASP A 158 -5.88 22.33 7.75
C ASP A 158 -4.68 21.58 7.16
N GLN A 159 -3.78 21.10 8.01
CA GLN A 159 -2.58 20.36 7.62
C GLN A 159 -2.67 18.87 7.94
N ARG A 160 -3.73 18.39 8.59
CA ARG A 160 -3.88 16.97 8.97
C ARG A 160 -3.88 16.05 7.76
N VAL A 161 -3.40 14.82 7.99
CA VAL A 161 -3.51 13.72 7.03
C VAL A 161 -4.95 13.23 6.98
N GLN A 162 -5.53 13.23 5.80
CA GLN A 162 -6.84 12.66 5.51
C GLN A 162 -6.70 11.15 5.31
N VAL A 163 -7.52 10.36 5.99
CA VAL A 163 -7.59 8.90 5.81
C VAL A 163 -8.89 8.57 5.10
N ARG A 164 -8.81 7.85 3.98
CA ARG A 164 -9.99 7.38 3.25
C ARG A 164 -9.96 5.88 2.98
N ALA A 165 -11.14 5.26 3.03
CA ALA A 165 -11.36 3.90 2.55
C ALA A 165 -11.71 3.94 1.05
N ILE A 166 -11.29 2.95 0.26
CA ILE A 166 -11.51 2.96 -1.21
C ILE A 166 -12.10 1.67 -1.80
N ASP A 167 -12.38 0.65 -0.99
CA ASP A 167 -12.92 -0.65 -1.46
C ASP A 167 -14.45 -0.72 -1.44
#